data_AF-A0A845D1Q6-F1
#
_entry.id   AF-A0A845D1Q6-F1
#
_cell.length_a   1.000
_cell.length_b   1.000
_cell.length_c   1.000
_cell.angle_alpha   90.00
_cell.angle_beta   90.00
_cell.angle_gamma   90.00
#
_symmetry.space_group_name_H-M   'P 1'
#
loop_
_entity.id
_entity.type
_entity.pdbx_description
1 polymer ?
#
loop_
_entity_poly.entity_id
_entity_poly.type
_entity_poly.pdbx_seq_one_letter_code
_entity_poly.pdbx_strand_id
1 'polypeptide(L)'
;MERHLGRGQDNRIPELAKVREYANILHLRNKPYQGQMWDWPVYYEPEMVEENALFELPDSYDDMKQEQRSHYSPASFTAGESGIWFFSLLWENGRDAEPVEFLDVVLFEETNFDATAPTAVAAS
;
A
#
# COMPACT_ATOMS: atom_id res chain seq x y z
N MET A 1 35.24 -22.58 7.10
CA MET A 1 34.31 -21.85 8.00
C MET A 1 33.51 -20.89 7.13
N GLU A 2 32.42 -21.38 6.58
CA GLU A 2 31.58 -20.64 5.64
C GLU A 2 30.66 -19.71 6.42
N ARG A 3 30.83 -18.40 6.22
CA ARG A 3 29.98 -17.38 6.81
C ARG A 3 28.63 -17.43 6.09
N HIS A 4 27.64 -18.03 6.72
CA HIS A 4 26.24 -17.98 6.28
C HIS A 4 25.81 -16.51 6.22
N LEU A 5 25.74 -15.95 5.01
CA LEU A 5 24.95 -14.77 4.70
C LEU A 5 23.47 -15.14 4.81
N GLY A 6 22.99 -15.36 6.03
CA GLY A 6 21.56 -15.30 6.31
C GLY A 6 21.21 -13.84 6.53
N ARG A 7 21.02 -13.05 5.45
CA ARG A 7 20.24 -11.81 5.58
C ARG A 7 18.95 -12.22 6.27
N GLY A 8 18.75 -11.76 7.50
CA GLY A 8 17.52 -11.99 8.24
C GLY A 8 16.38 -11.41 7.41
N GLN A 9 15.74 -12.25 6.61
CA GLN A 9 14.36 -12.02 6.23
C GLN A 9 13.65 -11.98 7.57
N ASP A 10 13.29 -10.77 8.03
CA ASP A 10 12.41 -10.64 9.17
C ASP A 10 11.18 -11.47 8.82
N ASN A 11 10.96 -12.58 9.53
CA ASN A 11 9.99 -13.62 9.15
C ASN A 11 8.53 -13.11 9.19
N ARG A 12 8.34 -11.82 9.47
CA ARG A 12 7.08 -11.10 9.44
C ARG A 12 6.82 -10.46 8.08
N ILE A 13 7.82 -10.18 7.24
CA ILE A 13 7.59 -9.61 5.90
C ILE A 13 7.37 -10.76 4.90
N PRO A 14 6.18 -10.90 4.30
CA PRO A 14 5.95 -11.92 3.31
C PRO A 14 6.69 -11.63 2.00
N GLU A 15 7.01 -12.68 1.25
CA GLU A 15 7.61 -12.53 -0.08
C GLU A 15 6.62 -11.83 -1.03
N LEU A 16 7.06 -10.72 -1.64
CA LEU A 16 6.20 -9.91 -2.54
C LEU A 16 5.61 -10.73 -3.68
N ALA A 17 6.32 -11.75 -4.18
CA ALA A 17 5.80 -12.66 -5.20
C ALA A 17 4.50 -13.37 -4.73
N LYS A 18 4.44 -13.80 -3.47
CA LYS A 18 3.24 -14.43 -2.88
C LYS A 18 2.13 -13.41 -2.66
N VAL A 19 2.47 -12.20 -2.23
CA VAL A 19 1.50 -11.11 -2.04
C VAL A 19 0.86 -10.73 -3.38
N ARG A 20 1.66 -10.61 -4.45
CA ARG A 20 1.21 -10.37 -5.83
C ARG A 20 0.31 -11.48 -6.35
N GLU A 21 0.70 -12.74 -6.13
CA GLU A 21 -0.12 -13.89 -6.52
C GLU A 21 -1.48 -13.86 -5.81
N TYR A 22 -1.48 -13.56 -4.50
CA TYR A 22 -2.71 -13.48 -3.73
C TYR A 22 -3.61 -12.31 -4.17
N ALA A 23 -3.02 -11.14 -4.41
CA ALA A 23 -3.72 -9.98 -4.94
C ALA A 23 -4.36 -10.29 -6.30
N ASN A 24 -3.65 -10.98 -7.20
CA ASN A 24 -4.20 -11.44 -8.47
C ASN A 24 -5.37 -12.42 -8.28
N ILE A 25 -5.28 -13.35 -7.31
CA ILE A 25 -6.39 -14.27 -7.00
C ILE A 25 -7.63 -13.50 -6.53
N LEU A 26 -7.45 -12.50 -5.67
CA LEU A 26 -8.56 -11.62 -5.24
C LEU A 26 -9.12 -10.81 -6.41
N HIS A 27 -8.23 -10.32 -7.26
CA HIS A 27 -8.59 -9.55 -8.45
C HIS A 27 -9.41 -10.35 -9.47
N LEU A 28 -9.03 -11.61 -9.70
CA LEU A 28 -9.80 -12.55 -10.51
C LEU A 28 -11.17 -12.85 -9.90
N ARG A 29 -11.27 -12.93 -8.56
CA ARG A 29 -12.54 -13.12 -7.84
C ARG A 29 -13.46 -11.91 -7.90
N ASN A 30 -12.90 -10.71 -8.08
CA ASN A 30 -13.63 -9.44 -8.17
C ASN A 30 -14.66 -9.23 -7.06
N LYS A 31 -14.30 -9.59 -5.83
CA LYS A 31 -15.14 -9.40 -4.64
C LYS A 31 -14.34 -8.65 -3.59
N PRO A 32 -14.95 -7.68 -2.90
CA PRO A 32 -14.26 -6.99 -1.81
C PRO A 32 -13.82 -8.01 -0.77
N TYR A 33 -12.60 -7.84 -0.27
CA TYR A 33 -12.03 -8.72 0.73
C TYR A 33 -11.36 -7.88 1.81
N GLN A 34 -11.66 -8.19 3.05
CA GLN A 34 -11.02 -7.62 4.22
C GLN A 34 -10.67 -8.77 5.16
N GLY A 35 -9.40 -8.84 5.56
CA GLY A 35 -8.92 -9.90 6.41
C GLY A 35 -7.53 -9.65 6.93
N GLN A 36 -6.89 -10.70 7.41
CA GLN A 36 -5.52 -10.68 7.89
C GLN A 36 -4.76 -11.86 7.28
N MET A 37 -3.58 -11.59 6.71
CA MET A 37 -2.68 -12.59 6.16
C MET A 37 -1.25 -12.28 6.51
N TRP A 38 -0.47 -13.31 6.86
CA TRP A 38 0.92 -13.14 7.31
C TRP A 38 1.04 -12.15 8.47
N ASP A 39 0.05 -12.15 9.37
CA ASP A 39 -0.09 -11.20 10.47
C ASP A 39 -0.29 -9.73 10.07
N TRP A 40 -0.48 -9.46 8.78
CA TRP A 40 -0.78 -8.14 8.24
C TRP A 40 -2.25 -8.01 7.85
N PRO A 41 -2.87 -6.84 8.10
CA PRO A 41 -4.19 -6.57 7.58
C PRO A 41 -4.13 -6.49 6.05
N VAL A 42 -5.11 -7.07 5.38
CA VAL A 42 -5.22 -7.11 3.93
C VAL A 42 -6.59 -6.65 3.51
N TYR A 43 -6.61 -5.73 2.54
CA TYR A 43 -7.82 -5.17 1.95
C TYR A 43 -7.72 -5.28 0.44
N TYR A 44 -8.84 -5.63 -0.17
CA TYR A 44 -9.02 -5.61 -1.61
C TYR A 44 -10.37 -4.98 -1.92
N GLU A 45 -10.35 -3.99 -2.79
CA GLU A 45 -11.53 -3.31 -3.30
C GLU A 45 -11.58 -3.55 -4.81
N PRO A 46 -12.65 -4.17 -5.34
CA PRO A 46 -12.78 -4.38 -6.78
C PRO A 46 -13.01 -3.06 -7.50
N GLU A 47 -12.78 -3.08 -8.81
CA GLU A 47 -13.13 -1.98 -9.70
C GLU A 47 -14.65 -1.71 -9.58
N MET A 48 -15.00 -0.44 -9.34
CA MET A 48 -16.37 0.02 -9.28
C MET A 48 -16.62 1.04 -10.39
N VAL A 49 -17.61 0.72 -11.21
CA VAL A 49 -18.15 1.63 -12.22
C VAL A 49 -19.59 1.93 -11.82
N GLU A 50 -19.81 3.08 -11.17
CA GLU A 50 -21.15 3.53 -10.82
C GLU A 50 -21.58 4.59 -11.83
N GLU A 51 -22.36 4.15 -12.82
CA GLU A 51 -22.85 4.99 -13.92
C GLU A 51 -23.71 6.17 -13.42
N ASN A 52 -24.31 6.03 -12.23
CA ASN A 52 -25.30 6.95 -11.67
C ASN A 52 -24.96 7.40 -10.23
N ALA A 53 -23.69 7.53 -9.88
CA ALA A 53 -23.29 7.97 -8.55
C ALA A 53 -23.83 9.38 -8.25
N LEU A 54 -24.55 9.49 -7.13
CA LEU A 54 -25.10 10.76 -6.66
C LEU A 54 -24.05 11.44 -5.78
N PHE A 55 -23.50 12.55 -6.24
CA PHE A 55 -22.63 13.39 -5.45
C PHE A 55 -23.42 14.56 -4.88
N GLU A 56 -23.44 14.65 -3.54
CA GLU A 56 -24.00 15.79 -2.83
C GLU A 56 -22.99 16.93 -2.87
N LEU A 57 -23.28 17.97 -3.66
CA LEU A 57 -22.45 19.15 -3.76
C LEU A 57 -23.09 20.30 -2.98
N PRO A 58 -22.33 21.06 -2.19
CA PRO A 58 -22.84 22.25 -1.55
C PRO A 58 -23.08 23.33 -2.62
N ASP A 59 -24.34 23.51 -3.02
CA ASP A 59 -24.74 24.54 -3.98
C ASP A 59 -25.02 25.84 -3.21
N SER A 60 -23.97 26.37 -2.57
CA SER A 60 -23.96 27.65 -1.86
C SER A 60 -25.04 27.87 -0.78
N TYR A 61 -24.60 27.83 0.48
CA TYR A 61 -25.25 28.36 1.70
C TYR A 61 -26.58 27.80 2.24
N ASP A 62 -27.40 27.02 1.52
CA ASP A 62 -28.55 26.32 2.18
C ASP A 62 -29.14 25.14 1.37
N ASP A 63 -28.78 24.97 0.09
CA ASP A 63 -29.39 23.96 -0.79
C ASP A 63 -28.36 22.89 -1.20
N MET A 64 -28.66 21.62 -0.88
CA MET A 64 -27.83 20.48 -1.33
C MET A 64 -28.33 20.01 -2.68
N LYS A 65 -27.55 20.24 -3.75
CA LYS A 65 -27.85 19.64 -5.06
C LYS A 65 -27.16 18.29 -5.18
N GLN A 66 -27.93 17.31 -5.62
CA GLN A 66 -27.41 16.03 -6.07
C GLN A 66 -27.04 16.15 -7.54
N GLU A 67 -25.76 16.06 -7.86
CA GLU A 67 -25.30 15.86 -9.23
C GLU A 67 -25.07 14.38 -9.49
N GLN A 68 -25.70 13.86 -10.55
CA GLN A 68 -25.42 12.54 -11.07
C GLN A 68 -24.16 12.62 -11.95
N ARG A 69 -23.09 11.96 -11.52
CA ARG A 69 -21.84 11.85 -12.29
C ARG A 69 -21.39 10.40 -12.30
N SER A 70 -20.74 9.98 -13.37
CA SER A 70 -20.16 8.64 -13.41
C SER A 70 -18.95 8.58 -12.48
N HIS A 71 -19.00 7.73 -11.45
CA HIS A 71 -17.86 7.48 -10.57
C HIS A 71 -17.14 6.22 -11.01
N TYR A 72 -15.85 6.36 -11.32
CA TYR A 72 -14.96 5.26 -11.60
C TYR A 72 -13.95 5.16 -10.46
N SER A 73 -13.95 4.02 -9.76
CA SER A 73 -12.94 3.67 -8.78
C SER A 73 -12.15 2.46 -9.29
N PRO A 74 -10.84 2.59 -9.54
CA PRO A 74 -10.02 1.45 -9.96
C PRO A 74 -9.94 0.40 -8.85
N ALA A 75 -9.68 -0.86 -9.23
CA ALA A 75 -9.42 -1.89 -8.24
C ALA A 75 -8.17 -1.55 -7.43
N SER A 76 -8.21 -1.81 -6.13
CA SER A 76 -7.10 -1.57 -5.22
C SER A 76 -6.87 -2.79 -4.33
N PHE A 77 -5.60 -3.03 -4.00
CA PHE A 77 -5.20 -4.01 -3.01
C PHE A 77 -4.21 -3.33 -2.08
N THR A 78 -4.38 -3.52 -0.77
CA THR A 78 -3.44 -3.04 0.24
C THR A 78 -3.18 -4.14 1.25
N ALA A 79 -1.93 -4.25 1.69
CA ALA A 79 -1.49 -5.22 2.67
C ALA A 79 -0.47 -4.55 3.59
N GLY A 80 -0.68 -4.67 4.90
CA GLY A 80 0.26 -4.16 5.89
C GLY A 80 -0.17 -2.87 6.57
N GLU A 81 0.76 -2.33 7.36
CA GLU A 81 0.60 -1.13 8.17
C GLU A 81 1.71 -0.12 7.84
N SER A 82 1.30 1.11 7.56
CA SER A 82 2.21 2.21 7.26
C SER A 82 3.21 2.43 8.41
N GLY A 83 4.49 2.56 8.09
CA GLY A 83 5.56 2.73 9.08
C GLY A 83 6.21 1.45 9.59
N ILE A 84 5.76 0.27 9.16
CA ILE A 84 6.49 -0.99 9.38
C ILE A 84 6.69 -1.70 8.04
N TRP A 85 5.60 -2.08 7.40
CA TRP A 85 5.56 -2.70 6.08
C TRP A 85 4.19 -2.47 5.49
N PHE A 86 4.14 -1.76 4.36
CA PHE A 86 2.92 -1.49 3.62
C PHE A 86 3.15 -1.72 2.14
N PHE A 87 2.30 -2.54 1.54
CA PHE A 87 2.33 -2.85 0.13
C PHE A 87 0.95 -2.59 -0.47
N SER A 88 0.90 -1.92 -1.60
CA SER A 88 -0.34 -1.72 -2.34
C SER A 88 -0.17 -1.92 -3.84
N LEU A 89 -1.28 -2.32 -4.47
CA LEU A 89 -1.44 -2.46 -5.90
C LEU A 89 -2.67 -1.68 -6.33
N LEU A 90 -2.55 -0.88 -7.38
CA LEU A 90 -3.63 -0.07 -7.93
C LEU A 90 -3.78 -0.32 -9.42
N TRP A 91 -4.93 -0.82 -9.86
CA TRP A 91 -5.23 -1.04 -11.27
C TRP A 91 -5.79 0.24 -11.91
N GLU A 92 -4.99 1.31 -11.96
CA GLU A 92 -5.45 2.63 -12.44
C GLU A 92 -5.92 2.61 -13.90
N ASN A 93 -5.28 1.77 -14.73
CA ASN A 93 -5.53 1.66 -16.17
C ASN A 93 -6.62 0.62 -16.50
N GLY A 94 -7.36 0.17 -15.49
CA GLY A 94 -8.43 -0.82 -15.62
C GLY A 94 -7.99 -2.23 -15.27
N ARG A 95 -8.99 -3.10 -15.12
CA ARG A 95 -8.85 -4.49 -14.69
C ARG A 95 -7.79 -5.33 -15.43
N ASP A 96 -7.69 -5.18 -16.75
CA ASP A 96 -6.80 -5.99 -17.58
C ASP A 96 -5.39 -5.39 -17.74
N ALA A 97 -5.11 -4.26 -17.09
CA ALA A 97 -3.81 -3.60 -17.14
C ALA A 97 -2.89 -4.04 -15.99
N GLU A 98 -1.58 -3.77 -16.14
CA GLU A 98 -0.63 -3.99 -15.07
C GLU A 98 -0.92 -3.03 -13.89
N PRO A 99 -1.02 -3.53 -12.65
CA PRO A 99 -1.23 -2.67 -11.50
C PRO A 99 0.02 -1.86 -11.20
N VAL A 100 -0.19 -0.63 -10.74
CA VAL A 100 0.87 0.19 -10.15
C VAL A 100 1.16 -0.32 -8.76
N GLU A 101 2.43 -0.68 -8.54
CA GLU A 101 2.90 -1.23 -7.27
C GLU A 101 3.52 -0.12 -6.41
N PHE A 102 3.17 -0.13 -5.13
CA PHE A 102 3.78 0.72 -4.12
C PHE A 102 4.19 -0.12 -2.93
N LEU A 103 5.43 0.06 -2.48
CA LEU A 103 5.99 -0.61 -1.31
C LEU A 103 6.65 0.43 -0.42
N ASP A 104 6.14 0.53 0.80
CA ASP A 104 6.73 1.31 1.89
C ASP A 104 7.23 0.32 2.95
N VAL A 105 8.53 0.38 3.23
CA VAL A 105 9.16 -0.44 4.26
C VAL A 105 10.15 0.42 5.01
N VAL A 106 10.00 0.44 6.33
CA VAL A 106 11.03 1.03 7.18
C VAL A 106 12.14 0.00 7.28
N LEU A 107 13.13 0.13 6.39
CA LEU A 107 14.41 -0.51 6.64
C LEU A 107 14.96 0.18 7.87
N PHE A 108 15.04 -0.54 8.99
CA PHE A 108 16.03 -0.20 10.01
C PHE A 108 17.38 -0.38 9.33
N GLU A 109 17.84 0.65 8.62
CA GLU A 109 19.26 0.80 8.44
C GLU A 109 19.81 0.82 9.86
N GLU A 110 20.55 -0.24 10.23
CA GLU A 110 21.57 -0.13 11.27
C GLU A 110 22.48 1.00 10.81
N THR A 111 22.06 2.23 11.09
CA THR A 111 22.92 3.38 11.14
C THR A 111 23.88 3.03 12.25
N ASN A 112 25.00 2.40 11.86
CA ASN A 112 26.24 2.45 12.59
C ASN A 112 26.51 3.93 12.84
N PHE A 113 25.96 4.43 13.94
CA PHE A 113 26.27 5.73 14.48
C PHE A 113 27.69 5.61 14.98
N ASP A 114 28.65 5.78 14.08
CA ASP A 114 30.06 5.85 14.40
C ASP A 114 30.26 7.10 15.27
N ALA A 115 30.23 6.89 16.58
CA ALA A 115 30.42 7.91 17.60
C ALA A 115 31.90 8.30 17.73
N THR A 116 32.61 8.44 16.60
CA THR A 116 34.03 8.82 16.54
C THR A 116 34.26 9.98 15.57
N ALA A 117 33.41 11.00 15.62
CA ALA A 117 33.79 12.33 15.16
C ALA A 117 34.56 13.05 16.30
N PRO A 118 35.83 13.44 16.12
CA PRO A 118 36.56 14.18 17.14
C PRO A 118 35.95 15.58 17.31
N THR A 119 35.57 15.90 18.54
CA THR A 119 35.29 17.26 19.02
C THR A 119 36.41 18.21 18.61
N ALA A 120 36.18 19.04 17.59
CA ALA A 120 36.98 20.21 17.31
C ALA A 120 36.28 21.44 17.90
N VAL A 121 36.62 21.76 19.15
CA VAL A 121 36.42 23.09 19.72
C VAL A 121 37.37 24.04 18.97
N ALA A 122 36.82 24.96 18.18
CA ALA A 122 37.54 26.12 17.70
C ALA A 122 36.96 27.35 18.39
N ALA A 123 37.67 27.82 19.41
CA ALA A 123 37.51 29.14 19.98
C ALA A 123 38.17 30.16 19.05
N SER A 124 37.49 31.27 18.75
CA SER A 124 38.06 32.59 18.45
C SER A 124 36.96 33.64 18.56
#